data_AF-A0AAP3WIG3-F1
#
_entry.id   AF-A0AAP3WIG3-F1
#
_cell.length_a   1.000
_cell.length_b   1.000
_cell.length_c   1.000
_cell.angle_alpha   90.00
_cell.angle_beta   90.00
_cell.angle_gamma   90.00
#
_symmetry.space_group_name_H-M   'P 1'
#
loop_
_entity.id
_entity.type
_entity.pdbx_description
1 polymer ?
#
loop_
_entity_poly.entity_id
_entity_poly.type
_entity_poly.pdbx_seq_one_letter_code
_entity_poly.pdbx_strand_id
1 'polypeptide(L)'
;MMKKFNDANVGLFVLLTACLSLFSCNNDNDNYPKDYVGFEKSTRTVECDKNQSESELQIKIIATDKSKEDRTVLLATPALPAGQAPIMKLTETKVTIKAGQKSATTTIKLYPKKMVLKQQNITLSCTPQWKEGSVSKLTILLKRN
;
A
#
# COMPACT_ATOMS: atom_id res chain seq x y z
N MET A 1 36.72 -51.81 19.79
CA MET A 1 35.24 -51.89 19.73
C MET A 1 34.68 -50.47 19.72
N MET A 2 34.39 -49.94 18.53
CA MET A 2 33.85 -48.58 18.37
C MET A 2 32.34 -48.59 18.68
N LYS A 3 31.92 -47.78 19.65
CA LYS A 3 30.50 -47.50 19.91
C LYS A 3 29.98 -46.56 18.81
N LYS A 4 29.17 -47.08 17.90
CA LYS A 4 28.26 -46.30 17.05
C LYS A 4 27.16 -45.73 17.94
N PHE A 5 27.03 -44.41 18.01
CA PHE A 5 25.80 -43.76 18.47
C PHE A 5 25.47 -42.54 17.59
N ASN A 6 24.57 -42.81 16.64
CA ASN A 6 23.44 -42.00 16.19
C ASN A 6 23.65 -40.60 15.60
N ASP A 7 24.00 -40.56 14.30
CA ASP A 7 23.86 -39.39 13.42
C ASP A 7 22.38 -38.98 13.16
N ALA A 8 21.41 -39.83 13.50
CA ALA A 8 19.99 -39.55 13.26
C ALA A 8 19.40 -38.44 14.16
N ASN A 9 20.03 -38.15 15.31
CA ASN A 9 19.49 -37.19 16.28
C ASN A 9 20.03 -35.76 16.06
N VAL A 10 21.16 -35.62 15.37
CA VAL A 10 21.76 -34.31 15.04
C VAL A 10 21.01 -33.65 13.87
N GLY A 11 20.60 -34.44 12.87
CA GLY A 11 19.82 -33.94 11.73
C GLY A 11 18.43 -33.41 12.12
N LEU A 12 17.77 -34.03 13.11
CA LEU A 12 16.44 -33.63 13.55
C LEU A 12 16.46 -32.28 14.32
N PHE A 13 17.52 -32.00 15.09
CA PHE A 13 17.70 -30.72 15.78
C PHE A 13 18.05 -29.57 14.83
N VAL A 14 18.80 -29.84 13.76
CA VAL A 14 19.13 -28.85 12.72
C VAL A 14 17.90 -28.53 11.85
N LEU A 15 17.03 -29.50 11.57
CA LEU A 15 15.78 -29.26 10.86
C LEU A 15 14.80 -28.38 11.68
N LEU A 16 14.73 -28.61 13.00
CA LEU A 16 13.81 -27.89 13.88
C LEU A 16 14.24 -26.42 14.12
N THR A 17 15.55 -26.15 14.11
CA THR A 17 16.09 -24.79 14.25
C THR A 17 15.96 -23.96 12.97
N ALA A 18 16.00 -24.59 11.79
CA ALA A 18 15.73 -23.90 10.51
C ALA A 18 14.25 -23.47 10.33
N CYS A 19 13.31 -24.14 11.00
CA CYS A 19 11.88 -23.76 10.96
C CYS A 19 11.53 -22.58 11.88
N LEU A 20 12.32 -22.30 12.92
CA LEU A 20 12.02 -21.22 13.89
C LEU A 20 12.47 -19.83 13.40
N SER A 21 13.39 -19.76 12.44
CA SER A 21 13.84 -18.50 11.83
C SER A 21 12.84 -17.87 10.84
N LEU A 22 11.68 -18.49 10.61
CA LEU A 22 10.63 -17.97 9.73
C LEU A 22 9.50 -17.21 10.46
N PHE A 23 9.56 -17.07 11.79
CA PHE A 23 8.74 -16.08 12.49
C PHE A 23 9.34 -14.69 12.27
N SER A 24 9.17 -14.26 11.02
CA SER A 24 9.35 -12.92 10.48
C SER A 24 9.02 -11.89 11.55
N CYS A 25 10.01 -11.05 11.87
CA CYS A 25 9.85 -9.83 12.65
C CYS A 25 8.54 -9.14 12.25
N ASN A 26 7.53 -9.23 13.10
CA ASN A 26 6.40 -8.35 13.02
C ASN A 26 6.92 -7.00 13.51
N ASN A 27 7.24 -6.12 12.57
CA ASN A 27 7.14 -4.70 12.85
C ASN A 27 5.64 -4.45 13.00
N ASP A 28 5.13 -4.66 14.22
CA ASP A 28 3.80 -4.21 14.57
C ASP A 28 3.78 -2.71 14.29
N ASN A 29 2.86 -2.30 13.44
CA ASN A 29 2.71 -0.91 13.09
C ASN A 29 1.67 -0.35 14.07
N ASP A 30 2.10 -0.11 15.31
CA ASP A 30 1.25 0.30 16.45
C ASP A 30 0.38 1.54 16.16
N ASN A 31 0.71 2.26 15.08
CA ASN A 31 -0.01 3.43 14.60
C ASN A 31 -1.34 3.11 13.89
N TYR A 32 -1.64 1.84 13.58
CA TYR A 32 -2.82 1.46 12.80
C TYR A 32 -3.75 0.51 13.57
N PRO A 33 -5.07 0.58 13.34
CA PRO A 33 -6.00 -0.41 13.86
C PRO A 33 -5.58 -1.83 13.47
N LYS A 34 -5.95 -2.80 14.32
CA LYS A 34 -5.76 -4.22 13.99
C LYS A 34 -6.43 -4.56 12.66
N ASP A 35 -5.76 -5.38 11.86
CA ASP A 35 -6.19 -5.75 10.51
C ASP A 35 -6.35 -4.58 9.52
N TYR A 36 -5.76 -3.41 9.79
CA TYR A 36 -5.84 -2.27 8.88
C TYR A 36 -5.27 -2.62 7.51
N VAL A 37 -6.03 -2.30 6.45
CA VAL A 37 -5.54 -2.30 5.07
C VAL A 37 -5.98 -1.02 4.37
N GLY A 38 -5.02 -0.24 3.90
CA GLY A 38 -5.28 1.10 3.38
C GLY A 38 -4.02 1.85 3.01
N PHE A 39 -4.13 3.15 2.77
CA PHE A 39 -2.97 3.99 2.46
C PHE A 39 -1.97 4.04 3.63
N GLU A 40 -0.68 3.97 3.32
CA GLU A 40 0.39 4.16 4.32
C GLU A 40 0.30 5.55 4.97
N LYS A 41 -0.10 6.57 4.22
CA LYS A 41 -0.28 7.94 4.70
C LYS A 41 -1.71 8.39 4.46
N SER A 42 -2.27 9.12 5.42
CA SER A 42 -3.58 9.77 5.28
C SER A 42 -3.50 11.13 4.58
N THR A 43 -2.32 11.77 4.58
CA THR A 43 -2.08 13.06 3.93
C THR A 43 -0.74 13.08 3.19
N ARG A 44 -0.69 13.85 2.10
CA ARG A 44 0.55 14.22 1.39
C ARG A 44 0.45 15.63 0.85
N THR A 45 1.58 16.32 0.77
CA THR A 45 1.72 17.53 -0.03
C THR A 45 2.63 17.22 -1.21
N VAL A 46 2.24 17.67 -2.40
CA VAL A 46 3.01 17.49 -3.63
C VAL A 46 3.16 18.84 -4.30
N GLU A 47 4.40 19.23 -4.57
CA GLU A 47 4.71 20.42 -5.36
C GLU A 47 4.87 20.03 -6.83
N CYS A 48 4.24 20.80 -7.71
CA CYS A 48 4.23 20.56 -9.15
C CYS A 48 4.57 21.84 -9.91
N ASP A 49 5.31 21.73 -11.01
CA ASP A 49 5.58 22.83 -11.93
C ASP A 49 4.30 23.17 -12.72
N LYS A 50 3.91 24.46 -12.79
CA LYS A 50 2.78 24.93 -13.62
C LYS A 50 2.88 24.57 -15.10
N ASN A 51 4.09 24.39 -15.62
CA ASN A 51 4.37 24.06 -17.02
C ASN A 51 4.33 22.55 -17.27
N GLN A 52 4.31 21.73 -16.23
CA GLN A 52 4.25 20.28 -16.35
C GLN A 52 2.83 19.83 -16.75
N SER A 53 2.72 19.14 -17.89
CA SER A 53 1.45 18.58 -18.37
C SER A 53 0.99 17.40 -17.53
N GLU A 54 1.92 16.53 -17.16
CA GLU A 54 1.67 15.31 -16.40
C GLU A 54 2.83 15.04 -15.43
N SER A 55 2.48 14.62 -14.21
CA SER A 55 3.42 14.13 -13.19
C SER A 55 2.92 12.81 -12.61
N GLU A 56 3.82 12.00 -12.07
CA GLU A 56 3.48 10.73 -11.45
C GLU A 56 3.75 10.77 -9.94
N LEU A 57 2.83 10.20 -9.15
CA LEU A 57 2.99 10.04 -7.71
C LEU A 57 2.80 8.56 -7.35
N GLN A 58 3.80 7.96 -6.73
CA GLN A 58 3.66 6.63 -6.14
C GLN A 58 2.95 6.71 -4.80
N ILE A 59 1.92 5.88 -4.61
CA ILE A 59 1.19 5.71 -3.36
C ILE A 59 1.32 4.27 -2.89
N LYS A 60 1.52 4.09 -1.58
CA LYS A 60 1.71 2.78 -0.97
C LYS A 60 0.46 2.38 -0.20
N ILE A 61 -0.05 1.19 -0.48
CA ILE A 61 -1.10 0.52 0.28
C ILE A 61 -0.41 -0.49 1.20
N ILE A 62 -0.77 -0.49 2.48
CA ILE A 62 -0.21 -1.37 3.50
C ILE A 62 -1.30 -2.22 4.13
N ALA A 63 -0.90 -3.38 4.65
CA ALA A 63 -1.65 -4.22 5.56
C ALA A 63 -0.83 -4.42 6.85
N THR A 64 -1.48 -4.42 8.02
CA THR A 64 -0.81 -4.71 9.32
C THR A 64 -0.28 -6.14 9.34
N ASP A 65 -1.05 -7.07 8.78
CA ASP A 65 -0.81 -8.50 8.85
C ASP A 65 -0.55 -9.10 7.47
N LYS A 66 0.43 -10.01 7.40
CA LYS A 66 0.66 -10.83 6.21
C LYS A 66 -0.54 -11.76 6.01
N SER A 67 -0.87 -12.03 4.76
CA SER A 67 -1.88 -13.02 4.39
C SER A 67 -1.26 -14.17 3.61
N LYS A 68 -1.88 -15.36 3.68
CA LYS A 68 -1.55 -16.48 2.79
C LYS A 68 -2.21 -16.35 1.41
N GLU A 69 -3.11 -15.38 1.26
CA GLU A 69 -3.88 -15.14 0.04
C GLU A 69 -3.58 -13.73 -0.49
N ASP A 70 -3.79 -13.55 -1.80
CA ASP A 70 -3.76 -12.23 -2.43
C ASP A 70 -4.94 -11.39 -1.90
N ARG A 71 -4.65 -10.15 -1.49
CA ARG A 71 -5.65 -9.21 -0.97
C ARG A 71 -5.77 -8.02 -1.91
N THR A 72 -6.96 -7.81 -2.49
CA THR A 72 -7.20 -6.75 -3.48
C THR A 72 -8.02 -5.61 -2.91
N VAL A 73 -7.51 -4.39 -3.00
CA VAL A 73 -8.24 -3.16 -2.66
C VAL A 73 -8.75 -2.47 -3.91
N LEU A 74 -9.89 -1.79 -3.79
CA LEU A 74 -10.41 -0.90 -4.81
C LEU A 74 -10.07 0.55 -4.45
N LEU A 75 -9.45 1.26 -5.39
CA LEU A 75 -9.17 2.68 -5.31
C LEU A 75 -10.24 3.46 -6.06
N ALA A 76 -10.69 4.56 -5.48
CA ALA A 76 -11.61 5.47 -6.15
C ALA A 76 -11.28 6.93 -5.85
N THR A 77 -11.65 7.78 -6.81
CA THR A 77 -11.71 9.24 -6.68
C THR A 77 -13.17 9.66 -6.53
N PRO A 78 -13.48 10.75 -5.82
CA PRO A 78 -14.80 11.37 -5.85
C PRO A 78 -15.25 11.67 -7.28
N ALA A 79 -16.56 11.63 -7.52
CA ALA A 79 -17.13 12.06 -8.79
C ALA A 79 -16.80 13.55 -9.01
N LEU A 80 -16.33 13.88 -10.22
CA LEU A 80 -16.07 15.25 -10.61
C LEU A 80 -17.38 15.95 -10.96
N PRO A 81 -17.57 17.21 -10.56
CA PRO A 81 -18.68 18.03 -11.06
C PRO A 81 -18.65 18.14 -12.59
N ALA A 82 -19.82 18.25 -13.20
CA ALA A 82 -19.95 18.41 -14.65
C ALA A 82 -19.14 19.63 -15.13
N GLY A 83 -18.40 19.46 -16.23
CA GLY A 83 -17.57 20.52 -16.82
C GLY A 83 -16.18 20.69 -16.21
N GLN A 84 -15.81 19.94 -15.16
CA GLN A 84 -14.45 19.98 -14.61
C GLN A 84 -13.55 18.91 -15.24
N ALA A 85 -12.37 19.33 -15.69
CA ALA A 85 -11.35 18.40 -16.14
C ALA A 85 -10.66 17.72 -14.93
N PRO A 86 -10.35 16.41 -15.00
CA PRO A 86 -9.62 15.73 -13.94
C PRO A 86 -8.22 16.30 -13.79
N ILE A 87 -7.86 16.71 -12.57
CA ILE A 87 -6.48 17.11 -12.19
C ILE A 87 -5.64 15.91 -11.73
N MET A 88 -6.24 14.72 -11.70
CA MET A 88 -5.61 13.46 -11.34
C MET A 88 -6.34 12.28 -11.97
N LYS A 89 -5.62 11.18 -12.20
CA LYS A 89 -6.15 9.91 -12.71
C LYS A 89 -5.45 8.74 -12.03
N LEU A 90 -6.23 7.77 -11.58
CA LEU A 90 -5.72 6.46 -11.16
C LEU A 90 -5.23 5.71 -12.40
N THR A 91 -4.00 5.18 -12.37
CA THR A 91 -3.50 4.32 -13.46
C THR A 91 -4.18 2.95 -13.45
N GLU A 92 -4.45 2.45 -12.25
CA GLU A 92 -5.24 1.26 -11.98
C GLU A 92 -6.24 1.53 -10.84
N THR A 93 -7.41 0.91 -10.92
CA THR A 93 -8.42 1.02 -9.86
C THR A 93 -8.35 -0.13 -8.87
N LYS A 94 -7.69 -1.24 -9.20
CA LYS A 94 -7.52 -2.40 -8.32
C LYS A 94 -6.05 -2.58 -8.01
N VAL A 95 -5.70 -2.65 -6.74
CA VAL A 95 -4.33 -2.89 -6.29
C VAL A 95 -4.32 -4.17 -5.46
N THR A 96 -3.42 -5.10 -5.78
CA THR A 96 -3.30 -6.39 -5.09
C THR A 96 -2.04 -6.43 -4.24
N ILE A 97 -2.22 -6.59 -2.93
CA ILE A 97 -1.15 -6.99 -2.02
C ILE A 97 -1.00 -8.51 -2.16
N LYS A 98 0.16 -8.95 -2.65
CA LYS A 98 0.43 -10.37 -2.87
C LYS A 98 0.52 -11.16 -1.57
N ALA A 99 0.15 -12.44 -1.61
CA ALA A 99 0.34 -13.37 -0.51
C ALA A 99 1.79 -13.27 0.05
N GLY A 100 1.91 -13.27 1.37
CA GLY A 100 3.16 -13.11 2.11
C GLY A 100 3.69 -11.67 2.23
N GLN A 101 3.12 -10.71 1.48
CA GLN A 101 3.52 -9.30 1.51
C GLN A 101 2.64 -8.49 2.47
N LYS A 102 3.20 -7.36 2.96
CA LYS A 102 2.48 -6.37 3.78
C LYS A 102 2.15 -5.09 3.00
N SER A 103 2.55 -4.97 1.73
CA SER A 103 2.28 -3.75 0.96
C SER A 103 2.28 -3.97 -0.54
N ALA A 104 1.65 -3.05 -1.25
CA ALA A 104 1.76 -2.86 -2.68
C ALA A 104 1.86 -1.35 -2.98
N THR A 105 2.54 -1.01 -4.07
CA THR A 105 2.64 0.37 -4.55
C THR A 105 1.90 0.49 -5.86
N THR A 106 1.20 1.60 -6.06
CA THR A 106 0.63 1.97 -7.36
C THR A 106 1.00 3.40 -7.69
N THR A 107 0.95 3.74 -8.97
CA THR A 107 1.23 5.09 -9.47
C THR A 107 -0.08 5.80 -9.81
N ILE A 108 -0.18 7.07 -9.47
CA ILE A 108 -1.24 7.95 -9.96
C ILE A 108 -0.67 9.03 -10.87
N LYS A 109 -1.46 9.47 -11.83
CA LYS A 109 -1.13 10.60 -12.70
C LYS A 109 -1.75 11.87 -12.15
N LEU A 110 -0.98 12.95 -12.19
CA LEU A 110 -1.36 14.30 -11.78
C LEU A 110 -1.27 15.21 -13.00
N TYR A 111 -2.16 16.20 -13.11
CA TYR A 111 -2.21 17.13 -14.25
C TYR A 111 -2.09 18.59 -13.77
N PRO A 112 -0.87 19.06 -13.44
CA PRO A 112 -0.67 20.40 -12.88
C PRO A 112 -1.19 21.53 -13.78
N LYS A 113 -1.00 21.41 -15.10
CA LYS A 113 -1.56 22.35 -16.10
C LYS A 113 -3.09 22.49 -16.06
N LYS A 114 -3.81 21.47 -15.59
CA LYS A 114 -5.28 21.48 -15.49
C LYS A 114 -5.78 22.05 -14.17
N MET A 115 -4.89 22.35 -13.22
CA MET A 115 -5.27 22.97 -11.96
C MET A 115 -5.79 24.39 -12.17
N VAL A 116 -6.94 24.69 -11.57
CA VAL A 116 -7.54 26.02 -11.62
C VAL A 116 -6.91 26.93 -10.57
N LEU A 117 -6.75 26.42 -9.34
CA LEU A 117 -6.17 27.16 -8.22
C LEU A 117 -4.67 26.85 -8.06
N LYS A 118 -3.93 27.74 -7.39
CA LYS A 118 -2.52 27.48 -7.00
C LYS A 118 -2.39 26.31 -6.04
N GLN A 119 -3.43 26.02 -5.26
CA GLN A 119 -3.46 24.89 -4.34
C GLN A 119 -4.81 24.19 -4.44
N GLN A 120 -4.82 22.86 -4.55
CA GLN A 120 -6.05 22.06 -4.64
C GLN A 120 -5.87 20.74 -3.88
N ASN A 121 -6.91 20.34 -3.15
CA ASN A 121 -6.96 19.05 -2.46
C ASN A 121 -7.58 17.99 -3.36
N ILE A 122 -6.97 16.81 -3.37
CA ILE A 122 -7.52 15.60 -3.98
C ILE A 122 -7.67 14.55 -2.89
N THR A 123 -8.83 13.90 -2.86
CA THR A 123 -9.07 12.80 -1.92
C THR A 123 -9.20 11.51 -2.70
N LEU A 124 -8.56 10.45 -2.21
CA LEU A 124 -8.71 9.08 -2.69
C LEU A 124 -9.29 8.22 -1.59
N SER A 125 -10.11 7.25 -1.98
CA SER A 125 -10.55 6.18 -1.10
C SER A 125 -9.88 4.86 -1.49
N CYS A 126 -9.64 4.03 -0.48
CA CYS A 126 -9.14 2.66 -0.61
C CYS A 126 -10.07 1.75 0.18
N THR A 127 -10.72 0.81 -0.51
CA THR A 127 -11.71 -0.10 0.06
C THR A 127 -11.25 -1.55 -0.11
N PRO A 128 -10.96 -2.28 0.97
CA PRO A 128 -10.72 -3.72 0.93
C PRO A 128 -11.89 -4.48 0.28
N GLN A 129 -11.61 -5.46 -0.59
CA GLN A 129 -12.67 -6.20 -1.32
C GLN A 129 -13.00 -7.58 -0.72
N TRP A 130 -12.16 -8.11 0.17
CA TRP A 130 -12.31 -9.46 0.73
C TRP A 130 -12.89 -9.47 2.15
N LYS A 131 -13.20 -8.29 2.70
CA LYS A 131 -13.81 -8.14 4.01
C LYS A 131 -14.54 -6.81 4.09
N GLU A 132 -15.53 -6.75 4.98
CA GLU A 132 -15.96 -5.46 5.50
C GLU A 132 -14.80 -4.83 6.26
N GLY A 133 -14.42 -3.62 5.86
CA GLY A 133 -13.28 -2.91 6.41
C GLY A 133 -13.48 -1.42 6.29
N SER A 134 -12.86 -0.67 7.20
CA SER A 134 -12.91 0.79 7.13
C SER A 134 -12.31 1.28 5.83
N VAL A 135 -13.04 2.14 5.13
CA VAL A 135 -12.52 2.83 3.95
C VAL A 135 -11.40 3.75 4.38
N SER A 136 -10.19 3.48 3.90
CA SER A 136 -9.03 4.35 4.13
C SER A 136 -9.07 5.52 3.15
N LYS A 137 -8.65 6.72 3.59
CA LYS A 137 -8.61 7.92 2.77
C LYS A 137 -7.20 8.51 2.71
N LEU A 138 -6.81 8.98 1.54
CA LEU A 138 -5.59 9.77 1.32
C LEU A 138 -5.98 11.13 0.75
N THR A 139 -5.61 12.20 1.44
CA THR A 139 -5.74 13.57 0.96
C THR A 139 -4.39 14.08 0.45
N ILE A 140 -4.34 14.49 -0.81
CA ILE A 140 -3.16 15.06 -1.46
C ILE A 140 -3.41 16.55 -1.66
N LEU A 141 -2.65 17.39 -0.97
CA LEU A 141 -2.56 18.81 -1.25
C LEU A 141 -1.57 19.02 -2.39
N LEU A 142 -2.08 19.36 -3.57
CA LEU A 142 -1.26 19.75 -4.71
C LEU A 142 -1.00 21.24 -4.67
N LYS A 143 0.27 21.63 -4.73
CA LYS A 143 0.72 23.01 -4.83
C LYS A 143 1.36 23.22 -6.19
N ARG A 144 0.83 24.16 -6.96
CA ARG A 144 1.36 24.55 -8.26
C ARG A 144 2.29 25.75 -8.08
N ASN A 145 3.57 25.53 -8.39
CA ASN A 145 4.64 26.54 -8.37
C ASN A 145 4.67 27.33 -9.69
#